data_AF-A0A965ELI3-F1
#
_entry.id   AF-A0A965ELI3-F1
#
_cell.length_a   1.000
_cell.length_b   1.000
_cell.length_c   1.000
_cell.angle_alpha   90.00
_cell.angle_beta   90.00
_cell.angle_gamma   90.00
#
_symmetry.space_group_name_H-M   'P 1'
#
loop_
_entity.id
_entity.type
_entity.pdbx_description
1 polymer ?
#
loop_
_entity_poly.entity_id
_entity_poly.type
_entity_poly.pdbx_seq_one_letter_code
_entity_poly.pdbx_strand_id
1 'polypeptide(L)'
;MDGSSAERFRQLLCGLQDAIRDRLVAARAETVSETLAAIVDVTAADTIYHIDRVSESVVFDWFDRCWPTAEPVELVMEGGKEGTPCTFPRGRPLADCRWVCIIDPVDGTRTLMYDKRSAWTLAAIAPRRPDGTRLADLKVAAMTELPCRKQWASDQISGVRGGGRPGLVVERVDVRTGSRTAIDLKPSQGTDFHHAFASFSRFFPAGKSLLAELEESLWRELYGNNAAAGPVVFDDQYLASSGQLYELMAGHDRMIGDLRPQVYQRLGLQQAITCHPYDLCTSFLLEEAGGVVESPLGGPLDAPLDTTTPVGWIGFANQTLARLVRPVLHRLIRERLL
;
A
#
# COMPACT_ATOMS: atom_id res chain seq x y z
N MET A 1 -5.10 -9.64 -21.04
CA MET A 1 -3.73 -9.12 -21.21
C MET A 1 -2.85 -10.32 -21.48
N ASP A 2 -2.09 -10.33 -22.57
CA ASP A 2 -1.12 -11.40 -22.83
C ASP A 2 0.16 -11.20 -21.99
N GLY A 3 1.00 -12.23 -21.90
CA GLY A 3 2.20 -12.21 -21.07
C GLY A 3 3.22 -11.14 -21.46
N SER A 4 3.37 -10.87 -22.77
CA SER A 4 4.29 -9.84 -23.26
C SER A 4 3.84 -8.43 -22.88
N SER A 5 2.54 -8.16 -22.94
CA SER A 5 1.97 -6.87 -22.52
C SER A 5 2.10 -6.68 -21.01
N ALA A 6 1.88 -7.74 -20.24
CA ALA A 6 2.00 -7.70 -18.78
C ALA A 6 3.44 -7.37 -18.35
N GLU A 7 4.43 -8.03 -18.94
CA GLU A 7 5.84 -7.77 -18.64
C GLU A 7 6.25 -6.35 -19.03
N ARG A 8 5.80 -5.85 -20.19
CA ARG A 8 6.06 -4.47 -20.60
C ARG A 8 5.48 -3.46 -19.61
N PHE A 9 4.24 -3.65 -19.15
CA PHE A 9 3.66 -2.78 -18.14
C PHE A 9 4.43 -2.87 -16.81
N ARG A 10 4.84 -4.07 -16.39
CA ARG A 10 5.64 -4.24 -15.17
C ARG A 10 6.91 -3.40 -15.22
N GLN A 11 7.65 -3.47 -16.33
CA GLN A 11 8.86 -2.69 -16.55
C GLN A 11 8.59 -1.17 -16.57
N LEU A 12 7.48 -0.72 -17.18
CA LEU A 12 7.08 0.70 -17.17
C LEU A 12 6.77 1.20 -15.76
N LEU A 13 6.09 0.38 -14.93
CA LEU A 13 5.79 0.72 -13.54
C LEU A 13 7.06 0.74 -12.68
N CYS A 14 7.96 -0.24 -12.84
CA CYS A 14 9.26 -0.24 -12.17
C CYS A 14 10.10 1.01 -12.53
N GLY A 15 10.17 1.35 -13.82
CA GLY A 15 10.92 2.52 -14.28
C GLY A 15 10.35 3.84 -13.78
N LEU A 16 9.01 3.97 -13.72
CA LEU A 16 8.34 5.11 -13.10
C LEU A 16 8.78 5.27 -11.65
N GLN A 17 8.75 4.17 -10.89
CA GLN A 17 9.06 4.18 -9.47
C GLN A 17 10.54 4.42 -9.18
N ASP A 18 11.44 3.95 -10.05
CA ASP A 18 12.85 4.31 -10.02
C ASP A 18 13.03 5.82 -10.21
N ALA A 19 12.34 6.43 -11.18
CA ALA A 19 12.41 7.88 -11.42
C ALA A 19 11.90 8.68 -10.20
N ILE A 20 10.81 8.24 -9.56
CA ILE A 20 10.29 8.86 -8.33
C ILE A 20 11.31 8.73 -7.18
N ARG A 21 11.81 7.52 -6.92
CA ARG A 21 12.81 7.26 -5.88
C ARG A 21 14.04 8.14 -6.06
N ASP A 22 14.62 8.13 -7.25
CA ASP A 22 15.87 8.83 -7.52
C ASP A 22 15.69 10.34 -7.40
N ARG A 23 14.56 10.88 -7.88
CA ARG A 23 14.22 12.30 -7.71
C ARG A 23 14.06 12.67 -6.24
N LEU A 24 13.39 11.85 -5.44
CA LEU A 24 13.19 12.11 -4.02
C LEU A 24 14.50 12.01 -3.23
N VAL A 25 15.34 11.02 -3.51
CA VAL A 25 16.67 10.90 -2.91
C VAL A 25 17.50 12.17 -3.19
N ALA A 26 17.51 12.63 -4.45
CA ALA A 26 18.20 13.87 -4.83
C ALA A 26 17.60 15.11 -4.15
N ALA A 27 16.26 15.29 -4.19
CA ALA A 27 15.57 16.42 -3.58
C ALA A 27 15.87 16.53 -2.08
N ARG A 28 15.89 15.38 -1.40
CA ARG A 28 16.19 15.31 0.03
C ARG A 28 17.65 15.68 0.26
N ALA A 29 18.61 15.20 -0.53
CA ALA A 29 20.01 15.59 -0.38
C ALA A 29 20.24 17.12 -0.48
N GLU A 30 19.43 17.81 -1.29
CA GLU A 30 19.56 19.25 -1.58
C GLU A 30 18.78 20.17 -0.60
N THR A 31 17.80 19.63 0.14
CA THR A 31 16.81 20.44 0.87
C THR A 31 16.77 20.09 2.36
N VAL A 32 16.56 21.11 3.22
CA VAL A 32 16.33 20.95 4.67
C VAL A 32 14.94 20.32 4.91
N SER A 33 14.83 19.40 5.87
CA SER A 33 13.58 18.66 6.14
C SER A 33 12.35 19.53 6.42
N GLU A 34 12.54 20.73 6.97
CA GLU A 34 11.46 21.69 7.27
C GLU A 34 10.73 22.18 6.01
N THR A 35 11.44 22.34 4.90
CA THR A 35 10.83 22.77 3.61
C THR A 35 10.00 21.66 2.97
N LEU A 36 10.43 20.40 3.13
CA LEU A 36 9.71 19.25 2.58
C LEU A 36 8.43 18.91 3.37
N ALA A 37 8.43 19.23 4.67
CA ALA A 37 7.27 19.06 5.55
C ALA A 37 6.28 20.23 5.50
N ALA A 38 6.50 21.22 4.64
CA ALA A 38 5.57 22.32 4.44
C ALA A 38 4.27 21.79 3.80
N ILE A 39 3.13 22.16 4.39
CA ILE A 39 1.81 21.89 3.81
C ILE A 39 1.65 22.73 2.55
N VAL A 40 1.31 22.09 1.44
CA VAL A 40 1.08 22.73 0.15
C VAL A 40 -0.40 22.81 -0.18
N ASP A 41 -1.18 21.79 0.18
CA ASP A 41 -2.61 21.73 -0.13
C ASP A 41 -3.36 20.78 0.84
N VAL A 42 -4.68 20.83 0.86
CA VAL A 42 -5.54 19.85 1.56
C VAL A 42 -6.60 19.36 0.59
N THR A 43 -6.57 18.08 0.25
CA THR A 43 -7.57 17.45 -0.64
C THR A 43 -8.71 16.82 0.15
N ALA A 44 -9.71 16.30 -0.57
CA ALA A 44 -10.75 15.47 0.02
C ALA A 44 -10.23 14.15 0.62
N ALA A 45 -9.03 13.69 0.24
CA ALA A 45 -8.44 12.43 0.68
C ALA A 45 -7.41 12.61 1.82
N ASP A 46 -6.44 13.52 1.66
CA ASP A 46 -5.40 13.81 2.65
C ASP A 46 -4.77 15.22 2.48
N THR A 47 -3.90 15.60 3.41
CA THR A 47 -3.03 16.78 3.35
C THR A 47 -1.84 16.53 2.43
N ILE A 48 -1.67 17.37 1.41
CA ILE A 48 -0.53 17.34 0.48
C ILE A 48 0.60 18.19 1.04
N TYR A 49 1.78 17.59 1.14
CA TYR A 49 3.03 18.23 1.52
C TYR A 49 3.91 18.52 0.29
N HIS A 50 4.95 19.34 0.46
CA HIS A 50 5.84 19.70 -0.65
C HIS A 50 6.54 18.49 -1.29
N ILE A 51 6.84 17.47 -0.50
CA ILE A 51 7.42 16.22 -1.01
C ILE A 51 6.51 15.52 -2.04
N ASP A 52 5.19 15.62 -1.89
CA ASP A 52 4.22 14.99 -2.80
C ASP A 52 4.21 15.69 -4.17
N ARG A 53 4.36 17.02 -4.22
CA ARG A 53 4.46 17.79 -5.48
C ARG A 53 5.70 17.43 -6.30
N VAL A 54 6.81 17.13 -5.63
CA VAL A 54 8.03 16.67 -6.32
C VAL A 54 7.75 15.36 -7.04
N SER A 55 7.10 14.41 -6.37
CA SER A 55 6.74 13.12 -6.97
C SER A 55 5.68 13.27 -8.06
N GLU A 56 4.65 14.10 -7.86
CA GLU A 56 3.58 14.36 -8.83
C GLU A 56 4.14 14.82 -10.20
N SER A 57 5.11 15.75 -10.17
CA SER A 57 5.74 16.24 -11.41
C SER A 57 6.47 15.13 -12.18
N VAL A 58 7.18 14.25 -11.47
CA VAL A 58 7.89 13.11 -12.05
C VAL A 58 6.91 12.13 -12.69
N VAL A 59 5.76 11.88 -12.04
CA VAL A 59 4.74 11.00 -12.58
C VAL A 59 4.27 11.52 -13.93
N PHE A 60 3.84 12.79 -14.00
CA PHE A 60 3.35 13.36 -15.24
C PHE A 60 4.40 13.38 -16.35
N ASP A 61 5.63 13.80 -16.04
CA ASP A 61 6.73 13.82 -17.01
C ASP A 61 7.10 12.41 -17.51
N TRP A 62 7.03 11.41 -16.64
CA TRP A 62 7.26 10.01 -17.01
C TRP A 62 6.19 9.51 -17.96
N PHE A 63 4.90 9.75 -17.66
CA PHE A 63 3.82 9.30 -18.54
C PHE A 63 3.87 10.00 -19.90
N ASP A 64 4.18 11.30 -19.96
CA ASP A 64 4.34 12.03 -21.22
C ASP A 64 5.49 11.49 -22.09
N ARG A 65 6.61 11.08 -21.47
CA ARG A 65 7.82 10.65 -22.18
C ARG A 65 7.86 9.17 -22.49
N CYS A 66 7.42 8.33 -21.57
CA CYS A 66 7.68 6.91 -21.56
C CYS A 66 6.43 6.07 -21.83
N TRP A 67 5.22 6.61 -21.64
CA TRP A 67 4.01 5.81 -21.81
C TRP A 67 3.68 5.57 -23.28
N PRO A 68 3.42 4.33 -23.71
CA PRO A 68 3.13 4.03 -25.11
C PRO A 68 1.83 4.65 -25.60
N THR A 69 1.87 5.40 -26.69
CA THR A 69 0.68 6.03 -27.30
C THR A 69 -0.38 5.03 -27.76
N ALA A 70 0.02 3.80 -28.07
CA ALA A 70 -0.87 2.70 -28.45
C ALA A 70 -1.62 2.07 -27.26
N GLU A 71 -1.26 2.43 -26.02
CA GLU A 71 -1.84 1.90 -24.79
C GLU A 71 -2.50 3.03 -23.97
N PRO A 72 -3.53 3.72 -24.51
CA PRO A 72 -4.14 4.84 -23.81
C PRO A 72 -4.67 4.45 -22.43
N VAL A 73 -4.36 5.27 -21.43
CA VAL A 73 -4.56 4.97 -20.01
C VAL A 73 -5.18 6.15 -19.27
N GLU A 74 -6.08 5.83 -18.36
CA GLU A 74 -6.54 6.73 -17.29
C GLU A 74 -5.59 6.60 -16.10
N LEU A 75 -5.05 7.71 -15.62
CA LEU A 75 -4.24 7.79 -14.41
C LEU A 75 -5.13 8.21 -13.22
N VAL A 76 -5.20 7.36 -12.21
CA VAL A 76 -5.88 7.61 -10.93
C VAL A 76 -4.81 7.85 -9.87
N MET A 77 -4.73 9.08 -9.36
CA MET A 77 -3.69 9.52 -8.43
C MET A 77 -4.23 10.66 -7.55
N GLU A 78 -3.80 10.70 -6.29
CA GLU A 78 -4.05 11.86 -5.42
C GLU A 78 -3.39 13.14 -6.01
N GLY A 79 -4.01 14.30 -5.83
CA GLY A 79 -3.48 15.58 -6.32
C GLY A 79 -3.85 15.93 -7.77
N GLY A 80 -4.53 15.04 -8.49
CA GLY A 80 -5.16 15.37 -9.77
C GLY A 80 -6.26 16.45 -9.65
N LYS A 81 -6.55 17.17 -10.73
CA LYS A 81 -7.67 18.14 -10.75
C LYS A 81 -8.99 17.40 -10.53
N GLU A 82 -9.67 17.69 -9.44
CA GLU A 82 -10.98 17.11 -9.13
C GLU A 82 -11.94 17.21 -10.31
N GLY A 83 -12.64 16.10 -10.59
CA GLY A 83 -13.65 16.03 -11.65
C GLY A 83 -13.10 15.99 -13.09
N THR A 84 -11.78 16.03 -13.30
CA THR A 84 -11.18 15.92 -14.64
C THR A 84 -10.33 14.65 -14.74
N PRO A 85 -10.72 13.67 -15.57
CA PRO A 85 -9.91 12.47 -15.79
C PRO A 85 -8.51 12.84 -16.30
N CYS A 86 -7.48 12.27 -15.66
CA CYS A 86 -6.11 12.41 -16.12
C CYS A 86 -5.81 11.29 -17.11
N THR A 87 -5.58 11.61 -18.38
CA THR A 87 -5.37 10.60 -19.43
C THR A 87 -4.05 10.77 -20.16
N PHE A 88 -3.46 9.63 -20.54
CA PHE A 88 -2.24 9.57 -21.35
C PHE A 88 -2.45 8.69 -22.59
N PRO A 89 -2.01 9.12 -23.79
CA PRO A 89 -1.47 10.46 -24.10
C PRO A 89 -2.45 11.59 -23.76
N ARG A 90 -1.92 12.77 -23.43
CA ARG A 90 -2.75 13.92 -23.01
C ARG A 90 -3.81 14.27 -24.05
N GLY A 91 -4.99 14.66 -23.57
CA GLY A 91 -6.12 15.05 -24.41
C GLY A 91 -6.89 13.87 -25.01
N ARG A 92 -6.48 12.62 -24.73
CA ARG A 92 -7.25 11.43 -25.11
C ARG A 92 -8.57 11.38 -24.31
N PRO A 93 -9.74 11.20 -24.95
CA PRO A 93 -10.98 11.00 -24.23
C PRO A 93 -10.91 9.79 -23.31
N LEU A 94 -11.54 9.89 -22.14
CA LEU A 94 -11.60 8.79 -21.18
C LEU A 94 -12.20 7.51 -21.80
N ALA A 95 -13.21 7.65 -22.66
CA ALA A 95 -13.85 6.54 -23.36
C ALA A 95 -12.91 5.75 -24.28
N ASP A 96 -11.79 6.36 -24.71
CA ASP A 96 -10.80 5.71 -25.56
C ASP A 96 -9.68 5.04 -24.75
N CYS A 97 -9.67 5.20 -23.42
CA CYS A 97 -8.67 4.59 -22.55
C CYS A 97 -8.95 3.10 -22.40
N ARG A 98 -7.93 2.28 -22.68
CA ARG A 98 -7.98 0.81 -22.57
C ARG A 98 -7.58 0.33 -21.19
N TRP A 99 -6.87 1.18 -20.45
CA TRP A 99 -6.25 0.86 -19.18
C TRP A 99 -6.63 1.89 -18.11
N VAL A 100 -6.63 1.45 -16.86
CA VAL A 100 -6.64 2.31 -15.68
C VAL A 100 -5.37 1.99 -14.88
N CYS A 101 -4.52 2.99 -14.67
CA CYS A 101 -3.35 2.92 -13.81
C CYS A 101 -3.63 3.72 -12.55
N ILE A 102 -3.60 3.05 -11.39
CA ILE A 102 -3.71 3.68 -10.09
C ILE A 102 -2.32 3.78 -9.47
N ILE A 103 -2.02 4.91 -8.83
CA ILE A 103 -0.69 5.19 -8.26
C ILE A 103 -0.82 5.92 -6.92
N ASP A 104 0.01 5.52 -5.98
CA ASP A 104 0.43 6.34 -4.84
C ASP A 104 1.89 6.77 -5.04
N PRO A 105 2.18 8.05 -5.31
CA PRO A 105 3.54 8.51 -5.47
C PRO A 105 4.38 8.37 -4.18
N VAL A 106 3.78 8.51 -3.00
CA VAL A 106 4.46 8.50 -1.70
C VAL A 106 3.53 7.98 -0.58
N ASP A 107 3.39 6.66 -0.46
CA ASP A 107 2.74 6.03 0.69
C ASP A 107 3.68 6.09 1.91
N GLY A 108 3.28 6.85 2.93
CA GLY A 108 4.12 7.12 4.10
C GLY A 108 4.81 8.49 4.09
N THR A 109 4.27 9.49 3.40
CA THR A 109 4.76 10.88 3.37
C THR A 109 5.16 11.40 4.75
N ARG A 110 4.31 11.20 5.77
CA ARG A 110 4.55 11.68 7.15
C ARG A 110 5.78 11.06 7.80
N THR A 111 6.11 9.80 7.52
CA THR A 111 7.32 9.17 8.07
C THR A 111 8.56 9.58 7.29
N LEU A 112 8.46 9.70 5.97
CA LEU A 112 9.58 10.07 5.11
C LEU A 112 10.02 11.53 5.31
N MET A 113 9.07 12.46 5.49
CA MET A 113 9.38 13.88 5.69
C MET A 113 10.20 14.14 6.96
N TYR A 114 10.00 13.34 8.01
CA TYR A 114 10.77 13.40 9.25
C TYR A 114 11.95 12.42 9.30
N ASP A 115 12.24 11.73 8.20
CA ASP A 115 13.30 10.72 8.11
C ASP A 115 13.17 9.59 9.15
N LYS A 116 11.93 9.28 9.56
CA LYS A 116 11.64 8.29 10.61
C LYS A 116 11.68 6.85 10.11
N ARG A 117 11.06 6.61 8.95
CA ARG A 117 10.99 5.31 8.29
C ARG A 117 10.81 5.55 6.79
N SER A 118 11.21 4.57 5.98
CA SER A 118 11.01 4.62 4.53
C SER A 118 9.54 4.80 4.20
N ALA A 119 9.26 5.46 3.07
CA ALA A 119 7.96 5.42 2.43
C ALA A 119 8.03 4.44 1.25
N TRP A 120 6.99 4.39 0.44
CA TRP A 120 6.94 3.56 -0.75
C TRP A 120 6.22 4.31 -1.87
N THR A 121 6.58 4.01 -3.12
CA THR A 121 5.77 4.38 -4.27
C THR A 121 5.08 3.14 -4.82
N LEU A 122 3.79 3.26 -5.13
CA LEU A 122 2.89 2.16 -5.47
C LEU A 122 2.26 2.43 -6.81
N ALA A 123 2.24 1.45 -7.70
CA ALA A 123 1.51 1.59 -8.95
C ALA A 123 0.97 0.25 -9.40
N ALA A 124 -0.25 0.24 -9.92
CA ALA A 124 -0.86 -0.94 -10.48
C ALA A 124 -1.77 -0.59 -11.67
N ILE A 125 -1.91 -1.53 -12.61
CA ILE A 125 -2.69 -1.35 -13.83
C ILE A 125 -3.70 -2.48 -14.05
N ALA A 126 -4.89 -2.10 -14.51
CA ALA A 126 -5.96 -2.98 -14.90
C ALA A 126 -6.50 -2.63 -16.30
N PRO A 127 -7.01 -3.62 -17.07
CA PRO A 127 -7.88 -3.33 -18.20
C PRO A 127 -9.11 -2.56 -17.73
N ARG A 128 -9.48 -1.50 -18.46
CA ARG A 128 -10.66 -0.70 -18.15
C ARG A 128 -11.93 -1.55 -18.28
N ARG A 129 -12.86 -1.41 -17.33
CA ARG A 129 -14.17 -2.06 -17.35
C ARG A 129 -15.30 -1.06 -17.64
N PRO A 130 -16.35 -1.45 -18.37
CA PRO A 130 -17.52 -0.61 -18.61
C PRO A 130 -18.22 -0.18 -17.31
N ASP A 131 -18.36 -1.12 -16.37
CA ASP A 131 -19.09 -0.91 -15.11
C ASP A 131 -18.21 -0.34 -13.98
N GLY A 132 -17.03 0.17 -14.32
CA GLY A 132 -16.03 0.64 -13.37
C GLY A 132 -14.96 -0.42 -13.06
N THR A 133 -13.71 0.01 -13.03
CA THR A 133 -12.55 -0.84 -12.75
C THR A 133 -12.31 -0.89 -11.24
N ARG A 134 -11.99 -2.07 -10.70
CA ARG A 134 -11.86 -2.30 -9.25
C ARG A 134 -10.50 -2.89 -8.87
N LEU A 135 -10.18 -2.92 -7.57
CA LEU A 135 -8.93 -3.53 -7.07
C LEU A 135 -8.74 -4.99 -7.52
N ALA A 136 -9.82 -5.77 -7.59
CA ALA A 136 -9.78 -7.15 -8.07
C ALA A 136 -9.40 -7.28 -9.56
N ASP A 137 -9.54 -6.21 -10.35
CA ASP A 137 -9.19 -6.19 -11.77
C ASP A 137 -7.70 -6.00 -12.03
N LEU A 138 -6.94 -5.50 -11.05
CA LEU A 138 -5.51 -5.20 -11.18
C LEU A 138 -4.73 -6.44 -11.63
N LYS A 139 -3.87 -6.26 -12.64
CA LYS A 139 -3.13 -7.33 -13.30
C LYS A 139 -1.63 -7.24 -13.12
N VAL A 140 -1.10 -6.02 -13.05
CA VAL A 140 0.34 -5.80 -12.90
C VAL A 140 0.53 -4.73 -11.85
N ALA A 141 1.49 -4.95 -10.95
CA ALA A 141 1.83 -4.00 -9.91
C ALA A 141 3.34 -3.94 -9.70
N ALA A 142 3.79 -2.79 -9.22
CA ALA A 142 5.11 -2.59 -8.66
C ALA A 142 4.97 -1.78 -7.36
N MET A 143 5.87 -2.01 -6.41
CA MET A 143 6.12 -1.14 -5.28
C MET A 143 7.62 -0.99 -5.07
N THR A 144 8.08 0.23 -4.81
CA THR A 144 9.49 0.55 -4.60
C THR A 144 9.65 1.35 -3.33
N GLU A 145 10.59 0.92 -2.49
CA GLU A 145 10.89 1.56 -1.23
C GLU A 145 11.55 2.93 -1.47
N LEU A 146 11.05 3.95 -0.79
CA LEU A 146 11.60 5.31 -0.77
C LEU A 146 12.42 5.48 0.52
N PRO A 147 13.76 5.39 0.46
CA PRO A 147 14.58 5.22 1.65
C PRO A 147 14.73 6.51 2.48
N CYS A 148 14.96 6.32 3.78
CA CYS A 148 15.49 7.38 4.66
C CYS A 148 16.91 7.80 4.24
N ARG A 149 17.39 8.97 4.68
CA ARG A 149 18.72 9.50 4.30
C ARG A 149 19.87 8.58 4.69
N LYS A 150 19.74 7.91 5.84
CA LYS A 150 20.74 6.95 6.35
C LYS A 150 20.69 5.58 5.64
N GLN A 151 19.67 5.34 4.84
CA GLN A 151 19.40 4.04 4.22
C GLN A 151 19.94 4.03 2.79
N TRP A 152 20.80 3.06 2.50
CA TRP A 152 21.41 2.89 1.19
C TRP A 152 20.72 1.82 0.34
N ALA A 153 19.94 0.94 0.96
CA ALA A 153 19.20 -0.13 0.27
C ALA A 153 17.75 0.31 0.04
N SER A 154 17.22 0.09 -1.15
CA SER A 154 15.83 0.32 -1.52
C SER A 154 15.32 -0.93 -2.22
N ASP A 155 14.30 -1.58 -1.66
CA ASP A 155 13.75 -2.79 -2.25
C ASP A 155 12.62 -2.46 -3.25
N GLN A 156 12.61 -3.15 -4.39
CA GLN A 156 11.60 -3.06 -5.44
C GLN A 156 10.98 -4.43 -5.67
N ILE A 157 9.64 -4.48 -5.60
CA ILE A 157 8.85 -5.69 -5.76
C ILE A 157 7.87 -5.45 -6.89
N SER A 158 7.76 -6.37 -7.82
CA SER A 158 6.78 -6.28 -8.91
C SER A 158 6.31 -7.65 -9.34
N GLY A 159 5.14 -7.71 -9.97
CA GLY A 159 4.56 -8.97 -10.37
C GLY A 159 3.32 -8.83 -11.23
N VAL A 160 2.95 -9.97 -11.81
CA VAL A 160 1.72 -10.15 -12.57
C VAL A 160 0.78 -11.04 -11.78
N ARG A 161 -0.47 -10.61 -11.60
CA ARG A 161 -1.48 -11.37 -10.87
C ARG A 161 -1.68 -12.75 -11.51
N GLY A 162 -1.70 -13.80 -10.69
CA GLY A 162 -1.80 -15.20 -11.08
C GLY A 162 -0.47 -15.85 -11.47
N GLY A 163 0.66 -15.15 -11.32
CA GLY A 163 1.99 -15.69 -11.59
C GLY A 163 2.56 -16.55 -10.45
N GLY A 164 1.95 -16.47 -9.26
CA GLY A 164 2.48 -17.00 -8.00
C GLY A 164 3.85 -16.43 -7.66
N ARG A 165 4.51 -17.05 -6.69
CA ARG A 165 5.87 -16.70 -6.28
C ARG A 165 6.87 -16.66 -7.45
N PRO A 166 6.84 -17.58 -8.44
CA PRO A 166 7.75 -17.51 -9.59
C PRO A 166 7.52 -16.30 -10.51
N GLY A 167 6.35 -15.66 -10.44
CA GLY A 167 6.01 -14.46 -11.20
C GLY A 167 6.38 -13.15 -10.51
N LEU A 168 6.91 -13.22 -9.27
CA LEU A 168 7.42 -12.05 -8.56
C LEU A 168 8.87 -11.77 -8.97
N VAL A 169 9.16 -10.50 -9.22
CA VAL A 169 10.51 -9.97 -9.36
C VAL A 169 10.80 -9.10 -8.14
N VAL A 170 11.81 -9.48 -7.38
CA VAL A 170 12.20 -8.78 -6.15
C VAL A 170 13.68 -8.47 -6.17
N GLU A 171 14.00 -7.18 -6.11
CA GLU A 171 15.36 -6.67 -6.20
C GLU A 171 15.63 -5.66 -5.09
N ARG A 172 16.84 -5.71 -4.53
CA ARG A 172 17.42 -4.64 -3.72
C ARG A 172 18.27 -3.74 -4.60
N VAL A 173 18.02 -2.45 -4.54
CA VAL A 173 18.77 -1.40 -5.22
C VAL A 173 19.66 -0.68 -4.21
N ASP A 174 20.97 -0.61 -4.48
CA ASP A 174 21.86 0.29 -3.75
C ASP A 174 21.74 1.70 -4.34
N VAL A 175 21.07 2.61 -3.64
CA VAL A 175 20.78 3.97 -4.15
C VAL A 175 22.01 4.85 -4.34
N ARG A 176 23.19 4.41 -3.88
CA ARG A 176 24.46 5.13 -4.09
C ARG A 176 25.11 4.78 -5.42
N THR A 177 24.84 3.58 -5.94
CA THR A 177 25.51 3.04 -7.14
C THR A 177 24.55 2.63 -8.25
N GLY A 178 23.26 2.47 -7.95
CA GLY A 178 22.26 1.91 -8.84
C GLY A 178 22.35 0.39 -9.01
N SER A 179 23.25 -0.29 -8.29
CA SER A 179 23.42 -1.75 -8.40
C SER A 179 22.18 -2.49 -7.89
N ARG A 180 21.78 -3.55 -8.60
CA ARG A 180 20.61 -4.38 -8.28
C ARG A 180 21.04 -5.78 -7.89
N THR A 181 20.42 -6.32 -6.84
CA THR A 181 20.61 -7.71 -6.40
C THR A 181 19.26 -8.34 -6.14
N ALA A 182 19.01 -9.52 -6.72
CA ALA A 182 17.80 -10.28 -6.40
C ALA A 182 17.78 -10.66 -4.91
N ILE A 183 16.63 -10.50 -4.27
CA ILE A 183 16.41 -10.92 -2.87
C ILE A 183 15.21 -11.87 -2.79
N ASP A 184 15.19 -12.72 -1.76
CA ASP A 184 14.08 -13.63 -1.52
C ASP A 184 13.21 -13.10 -0.38
N LEU A 185 11.97 -12.74 -0.68
CA LEU A 185 10.97 -12.41 0.33
C LEU A 185 10.07 -13.62 0.56
N LYS A 186 9.89 -14.00 1.82
CA LYS A 186 9.07 -15.14 2.18
C LYS A 186 8.18 -14.79 3.38
N PRO A 187 6.85 -14.80 3.20
CA PRO A 187 5.94 -14.66 4.31
C PRO A 187 6.21 -15.69 5.40
N SER A 188 5.97 -15.29 6.65
CA SER A 188 6.18 -16.14 7.82
C SER A 188 5.40 -17.45 7.70
N GLN A 189 6.08 -18.57 8.02
CA GLN A 189 5.47 -19.90 8.06
C GLN A 189 4.93 -20.26 9.46
N GLY A 190 4.99 -19.31 10.41
CA GLY A 190 4.45 -19.49 11.76
C GLY A 190 2.95 -19.78 11.74
N THR A 191 2.49 -20.59 12.68
CA THR A 191 1.09 -21.04 12.77
C THR A 191 0.32 -20.42 13.92
N ASP A 192 0.97 -19.57 14.72
CA ASP A 192 0.39 -18.81 15.83
C ASP A 192 0.95 -17.38 15.85
N PHE A 193 0.73 -16.64 16.93
CA PHE A 193 1.27 -15.29 17.14
C PHE A 193 2.21 -15.19 18.34
N HIS A 194 2.61 -16.31 18.95
CA HIS A 194 3.57 -16.29 20.06
C HIS A 194 4.92 -15.77 19.57
N HIS A 195 5.44 -14.77 20.28
CA HIS A 195 6.72 -14.11 19.99
C HIS A 195 6.82 -13.61 18.55
N ALA A 196 5.75 -12.99 18.05
CA ALA A 196 5.68 -12.46 16.69
C ALA A 196 5.00 -11.09 16.64
N PHE A 197 5.30 -10.33 15.59
CA PHE A 197 4.62 -9.08 15.32
C PHE A 197 3.25 -9.33 14.69
N ALA A 198 2.22 -8.78 15.30
CA ALA A 198 0.89 -8.66 14.72
C ALA A 198 0.15 -7.48 15.34
N SER A 199 -0.44 -6.63 14.51
CA SER A 199 -1.03 -5.37 15.00
C SER A 199 -2.24 -4.91 14.19
N PHE A 200 -3.05 -4.07 14.82
CA PHE A 200 -3.99 -3.20 14.11
C PHE A 200 -3.42 -1.78 13.94
N SER A 201 -3.64 -1.19 12.77
CA SER A 201 -3.32 0.21 12.47
C SER A 201 -4.08 1.17 13.39
N ARG A 202 -3.36 1.84 14.30
CA ARG A 202 -3.90 2.77 15.30
C ARG A 202 -2.91 3.90 15.64
N PHE A 203 -2.19 4.37 14.63
CA PHE A 203 -1.16 5.40 14.76
C PHE A 203 -1.73 6.84 14.87
N PHE A 204 -2.99 7.06 14.52
CA PHE A 204 -3.68 8.34 14.75
C PHE A 204 -4.46 8.37 16.08
N PRO A 205 -4.68 9.56 16.69
CA PRO A 205 -5.48 9.67 17.91
C PRO A 205 -6.96 9.26 17.73
N ALA A 206 -7.55 9.55 16.57
CA ALA A 206 -8.94 9.25 16.27
C ALA A 206 -9.21 7.73 16.35
N GLY A 207 -10.25 7.32 17.07
CA GLY A 207 -10.65 5.91 17.20
C GLY A 207 -9.66 4.98 17.91
N LYS A 208 -8.50 5.50 18.39
CA LYS A 208 -7.39 4.70 18.92
C LYS A 208 -7.79 3.80 20.09
N SER A 209 -8.60 4.33 21.02
CA SER A 209 -9.05 3.55 22.18
C SER A 209 -9.87 2.33 21.75
N LEU A 210 -10.81 2.50 20.83
CA LEU A 210 -11.65 1.39 20.36
C LEU A 210 -10.85 0.35 19.56
N LEU A 211 -9.87 0.80 18.76
CA LEU A 211 -8.93 -0.09 18.07
C LEU A 211 -8.10 -0.92 19.06
N ALA A 212 -7.56 -0.27 20.10
CA ALA A 212 -6.77 -0.96 21.12
C ALA A 212 -7.63 -1.95 21.93
N GLU A 213 -8.87 -1.58 22.30
CA GLU A 213 -9.80 -2.49 22.98
C GLU A 213 -10.16 -3.72 22.14
N LEU A 214 -10.34 -3.53 20.83
CA LEU A 214 -10.56 -4.62 19.88
C LEU A 214 -9.35 -5.55 19.79
N GLU A 215 -8.15 -4.98 19.66
CA GLU A 215 -6.88 -5.70 19.62
C GLU A 215 -6.65 -6.53 20.89
N GLU A 216 -6.83 -5.92 22.06
CA GLU A 216 -6.75 -6.63 23.34
C GLU A 216 -7.78 -7.75 23.45
N SER A 217 -9.00 -7.53 22.96
CA SER A 217 -10.07 -8.54 22.99
C SER A 217 -9.74 -9.72 22.08
N LEU A 218 -9.20 -9.46 20.88
CA LEU A 218 -8.74 -10.51 19.96
C LEU A 218 -7.68 -11.39 20.62
N TRP A 219 -6.63 -10.79 21.19
CA TRP A 219 -5.55 -11.56 21.81
C TRP A 219 -5.98 -12.28 23.07
N ARG A 220 -6.86 -11.68 23.88
CA ARG A 220 -7.45 -12.32 25.06
C ARG A 220 -8.28 -13.54 24.69
N GLU A 221 -9.02 -13.51 23.59
CA GLU A 221 -9.81 -14.66 23.15
C GLU A 221 -8.95 -15.78 22.56
N LEU A 222 -7.85 -15.44 21.87
CA LEU A 222 -6.95 -16.43 21.29
C LEU A 222 -6.01 -17.09 22.31
N TYR A 223 -5.56 -16.34 23.32
CA TYR A 223 -4.49 -16.78 24.23
C TYR A 223 -4.82 -16.67 25.72
N GLY A 224 -5.99 -16.12 26.08
CA GLY A 224 -6.36 -15.87 27.48
C GLY A 224 -5.65 -14.65 28.08
N ASN A 225 -5.83 -14.46 29.39
CA ASN A 225 -5.17 -13.39 30.15
C ASN A 225 -3.77 -13.85 30.61
N ASN A 226 -2.74 -13.61 29.79
CA ASN A 226 -1.35 -13.97 30.11
C ASN A 226 -0.60 -12.91 30.93
N ALA A 227 -1.25 -12.34 31.95
CA ALA A 227 -0.69 -11.26 32.79
C ALA A 227 0.65 -11.60 33.49
N ALA A 228 1.02 -12.88 33.55
CA ALA A 228 2.22 -13.37 34.23
C ALA A 228 3.37 -13.81 33.29
N ALA A 229 3.20 -13.86 31.96
CA ALA A 229 4.14 -14.54 31.05
C ALA A 229 4.95 -13.62 30.10
N GLY A 230 4.88 -12.29 30.26
CA GLY A 230 5.51 -11.34 29.32
C GLY A 230 4.69 -11.19 28.02
N PRO A 231 5.08 -10.28 27.10
CA PRO A 231 4.32 -9.99 25.90
C PRO A 231 4.32 -11.20 24.94
N VAL A 232 3.12 -11.70 24.64
CA VAL A 232 2.91 -12.87 23.75
C VAL A 232 2.92 -12.47 22.28
N VAL A 233 2.40 -11.28 21.97
CA VAL A 233 2.34 -10.70 20.62
C VAL A 233 2.99 -9.32 20.69
N PHE A 234 3.81 -8.99 19.69
CA PHE A 234 4.52 -7.72 19.60
C PHE A 234 3.80 -6.77 18.64
N ASP A 235 3.99 -5.47 18.87
CA ASP A 235 3.40 -4.41 18.06
C ASP A 235 4.52 -3.49 17.54
N ASP A 236 4.58 -3.34 16.22
CA ASP A 236 5.28 -2.27 15.52
C ASP A 236 4.30 -1.69 14.49
N GLN A 237 4.21 -0.36 14.41
CA GLN A 237 3.27 0.32 13.51
C GLN A 237 4.00 1.11 12.45
N TYR A 238 3.96 0.55 11.26
CA TYR A 238 4.38 1.22 10.04
C TYR A 238 3.22 2.05 9.50
N LEU A 239 3.40 3.37 9.39
CA LEU A 239 2.36 4.29 8.87
C LEU A 239 2.02 4.06 7.39
N ALA A 240 2.94 3.54 6.59
CA ALA A 240 2.74 3.25 5.17
C ALA A 240 2.04 1.90 4.98
N SER A 241 0.91 1.87 4.26
CA SER A 241 0.12 0.64 4.04
C SER A 241 0.90 -0.43 3.27
N SER A 242 1.69 -0.02 2.29
CA SER A 242 2.60 -0.89 1.57
C SER A 242 3.84 -1.27 2.38
N GLY A 243 4.30 -0.40 3.29
CA GLY A 243 5.27 -0.79 4.30
C GLY A 243 4.78 -1.97 5.13
N GLN A 244 3.51 -1.92 5.55
CA GLN A 244 2.85 -3.04 6.23
C GLN A 244 2.77 -4.30 5.35
N LEU A 245 2.37 -4.17 4.08
CA LEU A 245 2.37 -5.29 3.12
C LEU A 245 3.79 -5.88 2.93
N TYR A 246 4.81 -5.04 2.93
CA TYR A 246 6.20 -5.45 2.83
C TYR A 246 6.63 -6.28 4.04
N GLU A 247 6.33 -5.85 5.27
CA GLU A 247 6.69 -6.61 6.48
C GLU A 247 6.02 -7.99 6.52
N LEU A 248 4.80 -8.11 5.98
CA LEU A 248 4.12 -9.39 5.76
C LEU A 248 4.82 -10.25 4.69
N MET A 249 5.21 -9.66 3.55
CA MET A 249 5.93 -10.36 2.47
C MET A 249 7.33 -10.82 2.90
N ALA A 250 8.04 -10.02 3.70
CA ALA A 250 9.34 -10.33 4.27
C ALA A 250 9.26 -11.37 5.40
N GLY A 251 8.05 -11.63 5.92
CA GLY A 251 7.81 -12.57 7.01
C GLY A 251 8.23 -12.06 8.39
N HIS A 252 8.45 -10.75 8.52
CA HIS A 252 8.68 -10.09 9.80
C HIS A 252 7.38 -10.05 10.62
N ASP A 253 6.29 -9.72 9.94
CA ASP A 253 4.96 -9.64 10.53
C ASP A 253 4.12 -10.87 10.16
N ARG A 254 3.26 -11.28 11.09
CA ARG A 254 2.34 -12.42 10.90
C ARG A 254 0.93 -11.97 10.53
N MET A 255 0.51 -10.79 10.99
CA MET A 255 -0.80 -10.20 10.68
C MET A 255 -0.75 -8.69 10.82
N ILE A 256 -1.40 -7.98 9.92
CA ILE A 256 -1.66 -6.55 10.05
C ILE A 256 -3.10 -6.30 9.65
N GLY A 257 -3.83 -5.50 10.41
CA GLY A 257 -5.19 -5.10 10.06
C GLY A 257 -5.39 -3.60 10.11
N ASP A 258 -6.15 -3.05 9.16
CA ASP A 258 -6.67 -1.70 9.23
C ASP A 258 -8.19 -1.72 9.32
N LEU A 259 -8.68 -1.43 10.54
CA LEU A 259 -10.11 -1.32 10.86
C LEU A 259 -10.56 0.12 11.03
N ARG A 260 -9.71 1.11 10.70
CA ARG A 260 -10.02 2.53 10.87
C ARG A 260 -11.34 2.90 10.17
N PRO A 261 -11.66 2.47 8.93
CA PRO A 261 -12.94 2.78 8.31
C PRO A 261 -14.16 2.34 9.14
N GLN A 262 -14.15 1.11 9.65
CA GLN A 262 -15.26 0.57 10.46
C GLN A 262 -15.36 1.29 11.81
N VAL A 263 -14.23 1.53 12.47
CA VAL A 263 -14.17 2.25 13.74
C VAL A 263 -14.66 3.69 13.58
N TYR A 264 -14.24 4.38 12.52
CA TYR A 264 -14.63 5.76 12.27
C TYR A 264 -16.12 5.86 11.91
N GLN A 265 -16.64 4.93 11.11
CA GLN A 265 -18.07 4.84 10.86
C GLN A 265 -18.85 4.68 12.16
N ARG A 266 -18.42 3.76 13.05
CA ARG A 266 -19.05 3.49 14.34
C ARG A 266 -19.06 4.70 15.28
N LEU A 267 -18.01 5.53 15.21
CA LEU A 267 -17.82 6.71 16.05
C LEU A 267 -18.30 8.02 15.41
N GLY A 268 -18.81 7.99 14.16
CA GLY A 268 -19.22 9.19 13.43
C GLY A 268 -18.04 10.09 12.98
N LEU A 269 -16.84 9.54 12.82
CA LEU A 269 -15.60 10.25 12.48
C LEU A 269 -15.31 10.21 10.97
N GLN A 270 -16.26 10.59 10.13
CA GLN A 270 -16.18 10.38 8.68
C GLN A 270 -15.09 11.17 7.94
N GLN A 271 -14.46 12.17 8.58
CA GLN A 271 -13.38 12.97 7.99
C GLN A 271 -11.98 12.50 8.41
N ALA A 272 -11.87 11.45 9.21
CA ALA A 272 -10.58 10.97 9.69
C ALA A 272 -9.89 10.10 8.64
N ILE A 273 -8.55 10.26 8.52
CA ILE A 273 -7.73 9.59 7.50
C ILE A 273 -7.76 8.07 7.65
N THR A 274 -8.14 7.40 6.57
CA THR A 274 -8.15 5.95 6.40
C THR A 274 -7.27 5.52 5.23
N CYS A 275 -7.10 4.21 5.08
CA CYS A 275 -6.59 3.62 3.85
C CYS A 275 -7.62 3.78 2.70
N HIS A 276 -7.13 4.02 1.48
CA HIS A 276 -7.87 4.19 0.23
C HIS A 276 -7.40 3.16 -0.82
N PRO A 277 -8.00 3.11 -2.03
CA PRO A 277 -7.65 2.10 -3.03
C PRO A 277 -6.21 2.21 -3.54
N TYR A 278 -5.64 3.42 -3.62
CA TYR A 278 -4.26 3.61 -4.08
C TYR A 278 -3.23 3.06 -3.08
N ASP A 279 -3.49 3.14 -1.77
CA ASP A 279 -2.63 2.59 -0.71
C ASP A 279 -2.50 1.05 -0.77
N LEU A 280 -3.50 0.37 -1.36
CA LEU A 280 -3.59 -1.10 -1.45
C LEU A 280 -3.53 -1.62 -2.88
N CYS A 281 -3.19 -0.78 -3.86
CA CYS A 281 -3.18 -1.19 -5.26
C CYS A 281 -2.14 -2.28 -5.56
N THR A 282 -1.14 -2.44 -4.70
CA THR A 282 -0.09 -3.48 -4.81
C THR A 282 -0.32 -4.68 -3.89
N SER A 283 -1.43 -4.70 -3.14
CA SER A 283 -1.72 -5.73 -2.12
C SER A 283 -1.69 -7.16 -2.65
N PHE A 284 -2.04 -7.38 -3.92
CA PHE A 284 -1.99 -8.71 -4.51
C PHE A 284 -0.59 -9.30 -4.60
N LEU A 285 0.47 -8.48 -4.55
CA LEU A 285 1.85 -8.98 -4.50
C LEU A 285 2.07 -9.87 -3.26
N LEU A 286 1.40 -9.57 -2.14
CA LEU A 286 1.41 -10.44 -0.96
C LEU A 286 0.70 -11.78 -1.24
N GLU A 287 -0.41 -11.77 -1.96
CA GLU A 287 -1.11 -13.00 -2.38
C GLU A 287 -0.21 -13.87 -3.26
N GLU A 288 0.47 -13.27 -4.26
CA GLU A 288 1.43 -13.98 -5.12
C GLU A 288 2.61 -14.54 -4.31
N ALA A 289 3.03 -13.85 -3.24
CA ALA A 289 4.08 -14.31 -2.33
C ALA A 289 3.65 -15.50 -1.45
N GLY A 290 2.35 -15.82 -1.39
CA GLY A 290 1.76 -16.88 -0.58
C GLY A 290 1.10 -16.41 0.72
N GLY A 291 0.99 -15.09 0.92
CA GLY A 291 0.21 -14.49 2.00
C GLY A 291 -1.29 -14.39 1.65
N VAL A 292 -2.02 -13.69 2.51
CA VAL A 292 -3.46 -13.46 2.35
C VAL A 292 -3.74 -11.98 2.54
N VAL A 293 -4.60 -11.41 1.70
CA VAL A 293 -5.19 -10.07 1.91
C VAL A 293 -6.70 -10.19 1.74
N GLU A 294 -7.47 -9.64 2.68
CA GLU A 294 -8.92 -9.71 2.65
C GLU A 294 -9.60 -8.50 3.29
N SER A 295 -10.90 -8.36 3.04
CA SER A 295 -11.75 -7.42 3.78
C SER A 295 -11.88 -7.87 5.26
N PRO A 296 -12.18 -6.96 6.21
CA PRO A 296 -12.25 -7.30 7.63
C PRO A 296 -13.25 -8.39 8.04
N LEU A 297 -14.29 -8.61 7.23
CA LEU A 297 -15.27 -9.68 7.42
C LEU A 297 -15.05 -10.87 6.46
N GLY A 298 -13.89 -10.94 5.84
CA GLY A 298 -13.48 -11.93 4.86
C GLY A 298 -13.84 -11.56 3.42
N GLY A 299 -13.27 -12.30 2.47
CA GLY A 299 -13.46 -12.07 1.04
C GLY A 299 -12.48 -11.04 0.45
N PRO A 300 -12.40 -10.95 -0.89
CA PRO A 300 -11.39 -10.14 -1.56
C PRO A 300 -11.61 -8.64 -1.33
N LEU A 301 -10.53 -7.86 -1.43
CA LEU A 301 -10.63 -6.42 -1.57
C LEU A 301 -11.15 -6.08 -2.97
N ASP A 302 -12.26 -5.33 -3.03
CA ASP A 302 -12.93 -5.01 -4.28
C ASP A 302 -13.42 -3.54 -4.30
N ALA A 303 -12.60 -2.63 -3.81
CA ALA A 303 -12.91 -1.20 -3.88
C ALA A 303 -12.81 -0.69 -5.33
N PRO A 304 -13.59 0.34 -5.71
CA PRO A 304 -13.39 1.06 -6.97
C PRO A 304 -11.96 1.64 -7.05
N LEU A 305 -11.40 1.79 -8.25
CA LEU A 305 -10.14 2.50 -8.45
C LEU A 305 -10.37 4.02 -8.40
N ASP A 306 -10.48 4.56 -7.19
CA ASP A 306 -10.55 5.99 -6.91
C ASP A 306 -9.57 6.38 -5.79
N THR A 307 -9.65 7.64 -5.34
CA THR A 307 -8.77 8.19 -4.29
C THR A 307 -9.50 8.50 -2.99
N THR A 308 -10.76 8.09 -2.84
CA THR A 308 -11.62 8.58 -1.74
C THR A 308 -12.42 7.48 -1.04
N THR A 309 -12.59 6.31 -1.64
CA THR A 309 -13.32 5.21 -1.01
C THR A 309 -12.54 4.65 0.18
N PRO A 310 -13.06 4.71 1.43
CA PRO A 310 -12.37 4.13 2.57
C PRO A 310 -12.30 2.60 2.45
N VAL A 311 -11.11 2.02 2.65
CA VAL A 311 -10.87 0.58 2.53
C VAL A 311 -10.37 0.02 3.85
N GLY A 312 -11.18 -0.80 4.52
CA GLY A 312 -10.70 -1.63 5.63
C GLY A 312 -10.10 -2.91 5.05
N TRP A 313 -9.02 -3.41 5.65
CA TRP A 313 -8.33 -4.59 5.15
C TRP A 313 -7.61 -5.35 6.27
N ILE A 314 -7.30 -6.61 6.00
CA ILE A 314 -6.45 -7.44 6.86
C ILE A 314 -5.51 -8.26 5.98
N GLY A 315 -4.24 -8.25 6.33
CA GLY A 315 -3.20 -9.10 5.76
C GLY A 315 -2.74 -10.17 6.75
N PHE A 316 -2.43 -11.35 6.23
CA PHE A 316 -1.80 -12.42 6.98
C PHE A 316 -0.61 -12.99 6.21
N ALA A 317 0.42 -13.40 6.95
CA ALA A 317 1.56 -14.07 6.34
C ALA A 317 1.19 -15.43 5.71
N ASN A 318 0.13 -16.10 6.19
CA ASN A 318 -0.34 -17.35 5.62
C ASN A 318 -1.81 -17.69 5.99
N GLN A 319 -2.36 -18.70 5.32
CA GLN A 319 -3.75 -19.13 5.47
C GLN A 319 -4.08 -19.78 6.83
N THR A 320 -3.08 -20.33 7.54
CA THR A 320 -3.29 -20.91 8.87
C THR A 320 -3.59 -19.82 9.89
N LEU A 321 -2.83 -18.73 9.87
CA LEU A 321 -3.06 -17.55 10.70
C LEU A 321 -4.41 -16.90 10.40
N ALA A 322 -4.76 -16.74 9.12
CA ALA A 322 -6.06 -16.20 8.73
C ALA A 322 -7.23 -17.05 9.28
N ARG A 323 -7.14 -18.40 9.20
CA ARG A 323 -8.17 -19.30 9.75
C ARG A 323 -8.31 -19.19 11.26
N LEU A 324 -7.21 -18.93 11.98
CA LEU A 324 -7.22 -18.75 13.42
C LEU A 324 -7.94 -17.45 13.82
N VAL A 325 -7.68 -16.35 13.12
CA VAL A 325 -8.19 -15.01 13.49
C VAL A 325 -9.63 -14.77 13.05
N ARG A 326 -10.01 -15.15 11.83
CA ARG A 326 -11.33 -14.87 11.22
C ARG A 326 -12.53 -15.07 12.16
N PRO A 327 -12.74 -16.24 12.80
CA PRO A 327 -13.96 -16.46 13.58
C PRO A 327 -14.07 -15.50 14.77
N VAL A 328 -12.96 -15.23 15.46
CA VAL A 328 -12.91 -14.31 16.60
C VAL A 328 -13.11 -12.88 16.13
N LEU A 329 -12.36 -12.45 15.12
CA LEU A 329 -12.41 -11.08 14.65
C LEU A 329 -13.75 -10.72 14.02
N HIS A 330 -14.35 -11.61 13.23
CA HIS A 330 -15.68 -11.38 12.66
C HIS A 330 -16.74 -11.20 13.74
N ARG A 331 -16.64 -11.93 14.86
CA ARG A 331 -17.52 -11.74 16.01
C ARG A 331 -17.28 -10.38 16.66
N LEU A 332 -16.02 -10.05 16.97
CA LEU A 332 -15.66 -8.77 17.60
C LEU A 332 -16.08 -7.56 16.76
N ILE A 333 -15.92 -7.61 15.44
CA ILE A 333 -16.39 -6.56 14.53
C ILE A 333 -17.91 -6.42 14.61
N ARG A 334 -18.66 -7.53 14.55
CA ARG A 334 -20.14 -7.49 14.64
C ARG A 334 -20.65 -6.98 15.97
N GLU A 335 -19.97 -7.30 17.07
CA GLU A 335 -20.40 -6.89 18.42
C GLU A 335 -20.06 -5.44 18.74
N ARG A 336 -18.98 -4.89 18.16
CA ARG A 336 -18.43 -3.60 18.58
C ARG A 336 -18.53 -2.51 17.52
N LEU A 337 -18.53 -2.87 16.23
CA LEU A 337 -18.42 -1.92 15.12
C LEU A 337 -19.66 -1.84 14.22
N LEU A 338 -20.52 -2.86 14.24
CA LEU A 338 -21.81 -2.87 13.52
C LEU A 338 -22.99 -2.65 14.47
#